data_AF-A0A8T3KWJ4-F1
#
_entry.id   AF-A0A8T3KWJ4-F1
#
_cell.length_a   1.000
_cell.length_b   1.000
_cell.length_c   1.000
_cell.angle_alpha   90.00
_cell.angle_beta   90.00
_cell.angle_gamma   90.00
#
_symmetry.space_group_name_H-M   'P 1'
#
loop_
_entity.id
_entity.type
_entity.pdbx_description
1 polymer ?
#
loop_
_entity_poly.entity_id
_entity_poly.type
_entity_poly.pdbx_seq_one_letter_code
_entity_poly.pdbx_strand_id
1 'polypeptide(L)'
;MDYAEKRNGLVDWLRKQLIGPGNEKKQLIGSESDEVILQGISPLDRYPTGVLFPVIRGEEGLDPASISDEEETEETSKAEPVEKPRRYMPPSSVGFSFFACGERVRFQVRCIAVQYKRTGERDEHGRFRKIEYERIKLGGDKETTTVSATVHQLKKQFTQRCYVFDGLAGIDVVWRPFSDGWIVTVSLFNRQEWNVEGDPKSFKQERNDKSLFEV
;
A
#
# COMPACT_ATOMS: atom_id res chain seq x y z
N MET A 1 4.75 -31.58 15.25
CA MET A 1 5.17 -30.76 14.10
C MET A 1 5.04 -29.31 14.48
N ASP A 2 6.10 -28.52 14.31
CA ASP A 2 6.01 -27.07 14.50
C ASP A 2 5.40 -26.43 13.24
N TYR A 3 4.10 -26.18 13.27
CA TYR A 3 3.38 -25.50 12.20
C TYR A 3 3.71 -24.01 12.13
N ALA A 4 4.21 -23.41 13.22
CA ALA A 4 4.57 -22.00 13.23
C ALA A 4 5.84 -21.74 12.42
N GLU A 5 6.85 -22.61 12.55
CA GLU A 5 8.08 -22.52 11.78
C GLU A 5 7.81 -22.65 10.27
N LYS A 6 7.06 -23.67 9.85
CA LYS A 6 6.70 -23.86 8.43
C LYS A 6 5.90 -22.68 7.87
N ARG A 7 4.95 -22.14 8.65
CA ARG A 7 4.17 -20.96 8.26
C ARG A 7 5.07 -19.73 8.09
N ASN A 8 5.99 -19.50 9.03
CA ASN A 8 6.94 -18.39 8.95
C ASN A 8 7.84 -18.54 7.71
N GLY A 9 8.32 -19.76 7.42
CA GLY A 9 9.11 -20.04 6.22
C GLY A 9 8.37 -19.73 4.92
N LEU A 10 7.08 -20.11 4.82
CA LEU A 10 6.23 -19.76 3.67
C LEU A 10 6.04 -18.25 3.53
N VAL A 11 5.74 -17.57 4.65
CA VAL A 11 5.55 -16.11 4.67
C VAL A 11 6.84 -15.38 4.26
N ASP A 12 7.99 -15.82 4.76
CA ASP A 12 9.29 -15.24 4.41
C ASP A 12 9.66 -15.51 2.96
N TRP A 13 9.33 -16.69 2.42
CA TRP A 13 9.49 -16.96 1.01
C TRP A 13 8.61 -16.05 0.14
N LEU A 14 7.33 -15.90 0.47
CA LEU A 14 6.41 -14.98 -0.24
C LEU A 14 6.91 -13.54 -0.19
N ARG A 15 7.37 -13.07 0.98
CA ARG A 15 7.97 -11.74 1.14
C ARG A 15 9.15 -11.54 0.20
N LYS A 16 10.05 -12.51 0.11
CA LYS A 16 11.19 -12.45 -0.81
C LYS A 16 10.72 -12.35 -2.27
N GLN A 17 9.68 -13.08 -2.67
CA GLN A 17 9.16 -12.99 -4.04
C GLN A 17 8.47 -11.66 -4.34
N LEU A 18 7.79 -11.05 -3.36
CA LEU A 18 6.96 -9.86 -3.56
C LEU A 18 7.70 -8.53 -3.35
N ILE A 19 8.62 -8.45 -2.39
CA ILE A 19 9.28 -7.19 -1.98
C ILE A 19 10.80 -7.33 -1.82
N GLY A 20 11.32 -8.52 -2.06
CA GLY A 20 12.74 -8.79 -2.02
C GLY A 20 13.39 -8.89 -0.63
N PRO A 21 14.66 -9.31 -0.59
CA PRO A 21 15.42 -9.81 -1.73
C PRO A 21 15.04 -11.26 -2.05
N GLY A 22 14.52 -11.47 -3.27
CA GLY A 22 14.06 -12.75 -3.78
C GLY A 22 15.13 -13.83 -3.70
N ASN A 23 16.36 -13.49 -4.15
CA ASN A 23 17.46 -14.44 -4.41
C ASN A 23 18.85 -13.75 -4.47
N GLU A 24 19.19 -12.86 -3.55
CA GLU A 24 20.53 -12.25 -3.57
C GLU A 24 21.51 -13.03 -2.70
N LYS A 25 22.57 -13.54 -3.34
CA LYS A 25 23.82 -13.87 -2.63
C LYS A 25 24.28 -12.57 -1.97
N LYS A 26 24.58 -12.60 -0.66
CA LYS A 26 25.43 -11.58 -0.03
C LYS A 26 26.59 -11.31 -0.99
N GLN A 27 26.60 -10.18 -1.69
CA GLN A 27 27.81 -9.77 -2.40
C GLN A 27 28.79 -9.39 -1.31
N LEU A 28 29.59 -10.37 -0.90
CA LEU A 28 30.80 -10.20 -0.12
C LEU A 28 31.74 -9.31 -0.93
N ILE A 29 31.57 -8.00 -0.84
CA ILE A 29 32.63 -7.05 -1.18
C ILE A 29 32.79 -6.11 0.02
N GLY A 30 33.49 -6.62 1.04
CA GLY A 30 34.33 -5.79 1.91
C GLY A 30 33.66 -4.81 2.87
N SER A 31 32.38 -4.95 3.22
CA SER A 31 31.75 -4.07 4.22
C SER A 31 30.79 -4.85 5.11
N GLU A 32 30.86 -4.62 6.43
CA GLU A 32 30.00 -5.23 7.46
C GLU A 32 28.54 -4.74 7.42
N SER A 33 28.08 -4.16 6.30
CA SER A 33 26.69 -3.73 6.15
C SER A 33 25.88 -4.81 5.42
N ASP A 34 24.78 -5.24 6.02
CA ASP A 34 23.74 -6.08 5.40
C ASP A 34 22.94 -5.28 4.34
N GLU A 35 23.62 -4.48 3.53
CA GLU A 35 23.02 -3.67 2.46
C GLU A 35 22.65 -4.56 1.28
N VAL A 36 21.36 -4.62 0.98
CA VAL A 36 20.79 -5.37 -0.14
C VAL A 36 20.66 -4.40 -1.31
N ILE A 37 21.46 -4.60 -2.36
CA ILE A 37 21.56 -3.70 -3.51
C ILE A 37 21.08 -4.42 -4.77
N LEU A 38 20.00 -3.91 -5.36
CA LEU A 38 19.50 -4.34 -6.66
C LEU A 38 20.27 -3.64 -7.77
N GLN A 39 20.95 -4.40 -8.63
CA GLN A 39 21.78 -3.85 -9.71
C GLN A 39 21.10 -4.00 -11.08
N GLY A 40 21.03 -2.91 -11.85
CA GLY A 40 20.69 -2.92 -13.27
C GLY A 40 19.23 -3.24 -13.63
N ILE A 41 18.36 -3.54 -12.66
CA ILE A 41 16.94 -3.79 -12.86
C ILE A 41 16.15 -2.89 -11.90
N SER A 42 15.17 -2.15 -12.42
CA SER A 42 14.28 -1.36 -11.57
C SER A 42 13.45 -2.28 -10.67
N PRO A 43 13.26 -1.97 -9.38
CA PRO A 43 12.35 -2.69 -8.51
C PRO A 43 10.93 -2.80 -9.07
N LEU A 44 10.46 -1.81 -9.84
CA LEU A 44 9.17 -1.84 -10.54
C LEU A 44 9.11 -2.92 -11.64
N ASP A 45 10.24 -3.21 -12.29
CA ASP A 45 10.34 -4.28 -13.29
C ASP A 45 10.51 -5.65 -12.63
N ARG A 46 11.00 -5.67 -11.38
CA ARG A 46 11.34 -6.90 -10.67
C ARG A 46 10.18 -7.45 -9.85
N TYR A 47 9.41 -6.57 -9.22
CA TYR A 47 8.43 -6.93 -8.20
C TYR A 47 7.03 -6.43 -8.59
N PRO A 48 5.97 -7.23 -8.34
CA PRO A 48 4.60 -6.74 -8.46
C PRO A 48 4.41 -5.56 -7.50
N THR A 49 4.23 -4.36 -8.06
CA THR A 49 4.18 -3.12 -7.28
C THR A 49 2.85 -2.42 -7.49
N GLY A 50 2.14 -2.16 -6.40
CA GLY A 50 1.03 -1.21 -6.36
C GLY A 50 1.45 0.02 -5.57
N VAL A 51 1.22 1.21 -6.14
CA VAL A 51 1.55 2.49 -5.49
C VAL A 51 0.30 3.02 -4.79
N LEU A 52 0.42 3.35 -3.50
CA LEU A 52 -0.63 4.03 -2.76
C LEU A 52 -0.32 5.52 -2.68
N PHE A 53 -1.03 6.32 -3.44
CA PHE A 53 -0.79 7.75 -3.55
C PHE A 53 -1.30 8.52 -2.34
N PRO A 54 -0.73 9.70 -2.02
CA PRO A 54 -1.22 10.54 -0.93
C PRO A 54 -2.65 10.99 -1.18
N VAL A 55 -3.37 11.27 -0.09
CA VAL A 55 -4.73 11.79 -0.14
C VAL A 55 -4.70 13.25 -0.59
N ILE A 56 -5.35 13.54 -1.73
CA ILE A 56 -5.47 14.89 -2.28
C ILE A 56 -6.66 15.58 -1.62
N ARG A 57 -6.42 16.71 -0.94
CA ARG A 57 -7.50 17.52 -0.37
C ARG A 57 -7.98 18.56 -1.39
N GLY A 58 -9.29 18.67 -1.55
CA GLY A 58 -9.94 19.73 -2.34
C GLY A 58 -10.22 19.39 -3.82
N GLU A 59 -9.86 18.20 -4.29
CA GLU A 59 -10.30 17.69 -5.59
C GLU A 59 -11.33 16.56 -5.40
N GLU A 60 -12.52 16.72 -5.97
CA GLU A 60 -13.45 15.62 -6.25
C GLU A 60 -13.00 15.00 -7.57
N GLY A 61 -12.31 13.85 -7.51
CA GLY A 61 -12.01 13.08 -8.70
C GLY A 61 -12.86 11.82 -8.78
N LEU A 62 -12.83 11.19 -9.95
CA LEU A 62 -13.54 9.94 -10.18
C LEU A 62 -12.84 8.83 -9.39
N ASP A 63 -13.53 8.26 -8.41
CA ASP A 63 -13.14 6.99 -7.82
C ASP A 63 -13.46 5.91 -8.86
N PRO A 64 -12.49 5.12 -9.36
CA PRO A 64 -12.78 4.03 -10.29
C PRO A 64 -13.75 2.99 -9.71
N ALA A 65 -13.93 2.94 -8.38
CA ALA A 65 -14.95 2.12 -7.72
C ALA A 65 -16.36 2.76 -7.69
N SER A 66 -16.50 4.04 -8.05
CA SER A 66 -17.78 4.77 -8.07
C SER A 66 -18.44 4.83 -9.44
N ILE A 67 -17.86 4.22 -10.48
CA ILE A 67 -18.52 4.06 -11.78
C ILE A 67 -19.51 2.90 -11.63
N SER A 68 -20.71 3.20 -11.13
CA SER A 68 -21.88 2.34 -11.33
C SER A 68 -22.38 2.55 -12.76
N ASP A 69 -22.63 1.47 -13.50
CA ASP A 69 -23.34 1.47 -14.78
C ASP A 69 -24.83 1.84 -14.59
N GLU A 70 -25.11 3.02 -14.03
CA GLU A 70 -26.47 3.57 -13.96
C GLU A 70 -26.62 4.57 -15.11
N GLU A 71 -27.31 4.11 -16.15
CA GLU A 71 -27.74 4.89 -17.31
C GLU A 71 -28.44 6.18 -16.86
N GLU A 72 -27.94 7.32 -17.34
CA GLU A 72 -28.47 8.66 -17.07
C GLU A 72 -29.91 8.79 -17.59
N THR A 73 -30.88 8.92 -16.69
CA THR A 73 -32.15 9.57 -17.01
C THR A 73 -31.95 11.08 -17.05
N GLU A 74 -32.05 11.66 -18.24
CA GLU A 74 -32.14 13.09 -18.49
C GLU A 74 -33.37 13.69 -17.78
N GLU A 75 -33.22 14.82 -17.08
CA GLU A 75 -34.08 16.00 -17.29
C GLU A 75 -33.60 17.25 -16.50
N THR A 76 -33.17 18.24 -17.29
CA THR A 76 -33.30 19.71 -17.12
C THR A 76 -32.91 20.42 -15.83
N SER A 77 -31.83 21.22 -15.90
CA SER A 77 -31.89 22.66 -15.56
C SER A 77 -30.66 23.42 -16.09
N LYS A 78 -30.90 24.60 -16.65
CA LYS A 78 -29.91 25.49 -17.27
C LYS A 78 -29.07 26.22 -16.23
N ALA A 79 -27.88 25.71 -15.98
CA ALA A 79 -26.67 26.48 -15.72
C ALA A 79 -25.56 25.65 -16.34
N GLU A 80 -24.76 26.20 -17.27
CA GLU A 80 -23.57 25.49 -17.74
C GLU A 80 -22.67 25.30 -16.53
N PRO A 81 -22.52 24.07 -15.99
CA PRO A 81 -21.57 23.84 -14.93
C PRO A 81 -20.21 24.11 -15.55
N VAL A 82 -19.39 24.93 -14.92
CA VAL A 82 -17.95 24.88 -15.20
C VAL A 82 -17.56 23.44 -14.89
N GLU A 83 -17.42 22.62 -15.91
CA GLU A 83 -16.96 21.25 -15.79
C GLU A 83 -15.54 21.33 -15.25
N LYS A 84 -15.41 21.24 -13.92
CA LYS A 84 -14.12 21.04 -13.28
C LYS A 84 -13.57 19.79 -13.96
N PRO A 85 -12.39 19.87 -14.62
CA PRO A 85 -11.85 18.72 -15.33
C PRO A 85 -11.72 17.58 -14.34
N ARG A 86 -12.56 16.56 -14.52
CA ARG A 86 -12.63 15.39 -13.64
C ARG A 86 -11.29 14.67 -13.73
N ARG A 87 -10.48 14.76 -12.69
CA ARG A 87 -9.15 14.13 -12.64
C ARG A 87 -9.27 12.71 -12.13
N TYR A 88 -8.47 11.82 -12.70
CA TYR A 88 -8.25 10.48 -12.18
C TYR A 88 -7.66 10.58 -10.77
N MET A 89 -8.33 10.00 -9.78
CA MET A 89 -7.76 9.84 -8.44
C MET A 89 -6.99 8.54 -8.39
N PRO A 90 -5.66 8.60 -8.22
CA PRO A 90 -4.88 7.40 -8.10
C PRO A 90 -5.20 6.71 -6.76
N PRO A 91 -5.07 5.37 -6.70
CA PRO A 91 -5.48 4.62 -5.51
C PRO A 91 -4.65 5.03 -4.30
N SER A 92 -5.32 5.42 -3.23
CA SER A 92 -4.70 5.73 -1.93
C SER A 92 -4.86 4.59 -0.92
N SER A 93 -5.54 3.51 -1.30
CA SER A 93 -5.73 2.33 -0.48
C SER A 93 -5.79 1.04 -1.31
N VAL A 94 -5.48 -0.09 -0.67
CA VAL A 94 -5.64 -1.43 -1.22
C VAL A 94 -6.23 -2.32 -0.14
N GLY A 95 -7.15 -3.21 -0.52
CA GLY A 95 -7.74 -4.12 0.44
C GLY A 95 -8.23 -5.40 -0.20
N PHE A 96 -8.51 -6.38 0.64
CA PHE A 96 -9.14 -7.62 0.25
C PHE A 96 -10.25 -7.97 1.23
N SER A 97 -11.24 -8.71 0.75
CA SER A 97 -12.37 -9.16 1.56
C SER A 97 -12.46 -10.67 1.59
N PHE A 98 -12.87 -11.23 2.72
CA PHE A 98 -13.11 -12.66 2.88
C PHE A 98 -14.26 -12.90 3.86
N PHE A 99 -14.87 -14.07 3.74
CA PHE A 99 -15.87 -14.53 4.69
C PHE A 99 -15.22 -15.33 5.82
N ALA A 100 -15.65 -15.10 7.06
CA ALA A 100 -15.22 -15.87 8.22
C ALA A 100 -16.38 -16.15 9.17
N CYS A 101 -16.53 -17.41 9.59
CA CYS A 101 -17.57 -17.87 10.50
C CYS A 101 -16.97 -18.58 11.72
N GLY A 102 -17.77 -18.68 12.79
CA GLY A 102 -17.38 -19.27 14.07
C GLY A 102 -17.67 -18.35 15.25
N GLU A 103 -17.81 -18.91 16.45
CA GLU A 103 -18.22 -18.18 17.67
C GLU A 103 -17.35 -16.93 17.91
N ARG A 104 -16.03 -17.08 17.73
CA ARG A 104 -15.05 -16.01 17.80
C ARG A 104 -14.08 -16.09 16.63
N VAL A 105 -14.18 -15.14 15.70
CA VAL A 105 -13.24 -14.99 14.59
C VAL A 105 -12.03 -14.19 15.08
N ARG A 106 -10.81 -14.67 14.80
CA ARG A 106 -9.56 -13.98 15.13
C ARG A 106 -8.52 -14.24 14.04
N PHE A 107 -7.84 -13.20 13.61
CA PHE A 107 -6.68 -13.32 12.71
C PHE A 107 -5.64 -12.24 13.00
N GLN A 108 -4.45 -12.43 12.44
CA GLN A 108 -3.33 -11.51 12.55
C GLN A 108 -3.14 -10.78 11.21
N VAL A 109 -3.05 -9.46 11.27
CA VAL A 109 -2.62 -8.63 10.15
C VAL A 109 -1.15 -8.25 10.39
N ARG A 110 -0.32 -8.52 9.39
CA ARG A 110 1.10 -8.16 9.37
C ARG A 110 1.36 -7.37 8.09
N CYS A 111 1.86 -6.16 8.24
CA CYS A 111 2.23 -5.31 7.12
C CYS A 111 3.74 -5.10 7.16
N ILE A 112 4.39 -5.07 6.01
CA ILE A 112 5.81 -4.76 5.87
C ILE A 112 5.94 -3.79 4.71
N ALA A 113 6.82 -2.80 4.88
CA ALA A 113 7.15 -1.87 3.83
C ALA A 113 8.66 -1.81 3.60
N VAL A 114 9.02 -1.68 2.33
CA VAL A 114 10.38 -1.45 1.87
C VAL A 114 10.35 -0.33 0.86
N GLN A 115 11.40 0.47 0.87
CA GLN A 115 11.68 1.48 -0.14
C GLN A 115 12.94 1.06 -0.88
N TYR A 116 12.94 1.23 -2.19
CA TYR A 116 14.16 1.08 -2.97
C TYR A 116 14.61 2.46 -3.41
N LYS A 117 15.70 2.94 -2.83
CA LYS A 117 16.28 4.23 -3.18
C LYS A 117 17.28 4.03 -4.29
N ARG A 118 17.09 4.73 -5.42
CA ARG A 118 18.08 4.72 -6.49
C ARG A 118 19.41 5.31 -6.01
N THR A 119 20.45 4.50 -6.06
CA THR A 119 21.84 4.84 -5.72
C THR A 119 22.74 4.64 -6.94
N GLY A 120 23.96 5.19 -6.89
CA GLY A 120 24.97 5.03 -7.94
C GLY A 120 25.71 6.32 -8.27
N GLU A 121 26.94 6.17 -8.76
CA GLU A 121 27.78 7.29 -9.20
C GLU A 121 27.24 7.92 -10.48
N ARG A 122 27.18 9.26 -10.50
CA ARG A 122 26.85 10.02 -11.71
C ARG A 122 28.13 10.37 -12.47
N ASP A 123 28.07 10.31 -13.79
CA ASP A 123 29.12 10.83 -14.66
C ASP A 123 29.11 12.37 -14.67
N GLU A 124 30.09 12.95 -15.36
CA GLU A 124 30.25 14.40 -15.52
C GLU A 124 29.04 15.08 -16.21
N HIS A 125 28.15 14.30 -16.82
CA HIS A 125 26.92 14.75 -17.47
C HIS A 125 25.67 14.49 -16.60
N GLY A 126 25.85 14.06 -15.35
CA GLY A 126 24.77 13.78 -14.40
C GLY A 126 24.03 12.46 -14.63
N ARG A 127 24.49 11.59 -15.54
CA ARG A 127 23.89 10.27 -15.79
C ARG A 127 24.49 9.24 -14.86
N PHE A 128 23.69 8.31 -14.35
CA PHE A 128 24.21 7.21 -13.54
C PHE A 128 25.11 6.28 -14.36
N ARG A 129 26.38 6.14 -13.97
CA ARG A 129 27.35 5.18 -14.56
C ARG A 129 26.92 3.74 -14.29
N LYS A 130 26.31 3.51 -13.12
CA LYS A 130 25.72 2.25 -12.71
C LYS A 130 24.38 2.55 -12.03
N ILE A 131 23.34 1.82 -12.41
CA ILE A 131 22.01 1.95 -11.79
C ILE A 131 21.94 0.93 -10.67
N GLU A 132 21.87 1.42 -9.44
CA GLU A 132 21.75 0.61 -8.24
C GLU A 132 20.53 1.06 -7.45
N TYR A 133 19.95 0.16 -6.67
CA TYR A 133 18.83 0.43 -5.80
C TYR A 133 19.11 -0.13 -4.41
N GLU A 134 19.26 0.75 -3.44
CA GLU A 134 19.42 0.41 -2.04
C GLU A 134 18.06 0.10 -1.42
N ARG A 135 17.92 -1.09 -0.83
CA ARG A 135 16.69 -1.50 -0.14
C ARG A 135 16.68 -1.01 1.30
N ILE A 136 15.81 -0.04 1.58
CA ILE A 136 15.56 0.53 2.91
C ILE A 136 14.31 -0.14 3.48
N LYS A 137 14.39 -0.69 4.69
CA LYS A 137 13.21 -1.20 5.42
C LYS A 137 12.47 -0.03 6.05
N LEU A 138 11.18 0.14 5.74
CA LEU A 138 10.34 1.20 6.31
C LEU A 138 9.56 0.76 7.56
N GLY A 139 9.64 -0.53 7.94
CA GLY A 139 9.02 -1.05 9.16
C GLY A 139 8.16 -2.28 8.92
N GLY A 140 7.43 -2.70 9.96
CA GLY A 140 6.43 -3.77 9.84
C GLY A 140 6.88 -5.21 10.16
N ASP A 141 8.18 -5.50 10.21
CA ASP A 141 8.68 -6.87 10.50
C ASP A 141 8.21 -7.39 11.87
N LYS A 142 7.94 -6.49 12.83
CA LYS A 142 7.45 -6.79 14.19
C LYS A 142 6.02 -6.30 14.45
N GLU A 143 5.44 -5.50 13.55
CA GLU A 143 4.11 -4.93 13.73
C GLU A 143 3.07 -5.99 13.33
N THR A 144 2.52 -6.67 14.33
CA THR A 144 1.40 -7.59 14.15
C THR A 144 0.20 -7.04 14.91
N THR A 145 -0.88 -6.75 14.21
CA THR A 145 -2.16 -6.43 14.85
C THR A 145 -3.03 -7.68 14.88
N THR A 146 -3.47 -8.07 16.07
CA THR A 146 -4.47 -9.13 16.22
C THR A 146 -5.84 -8.48 16.26
N VAL A 147 -6.72 -8.90 15.35
CA VAL A 147 -8.11 -8.42 15.27
C VAL A 147 -9.05 -9.57 15.56
N SER A 148 -10.21 -9.26 16.13
CA SER A 148 -11.21 -10.28 16.46
C SER A 148 -12.61 -9.73 16.56
N ALA A 149 -13.57 -10.58 16.21
CA ALA A 149 -14.99 -10.34 16.34
C ALA A 149 -15.68 -11.55 16.98
N THR A 150 -16.72 -11.30 17.76
CA THR A 150 -17.59 -12.36 18.32
C THR A 150 -18.96 -12.25 17.66
N VAL A 151 -19.47 -13.33 17.09
CA VAL A 151 -20.73 -13.33 16.31
C VAL A 151 -21.93 -12.87 17.15
N HIS A 152 -21.93 -13.19 18.45
CA HIS A 152 -23.04 -12.86 19.33
C HIS A 152 -23.03 -11.41 19.85
N GLN A 153 -21.93 -10.66 19.71
CA GLN A 153 -21.81 -9.34 20.34
C GLN A 153 -22.27 -8.18 19.45
N LEU A 154 -22.32 -8.35 18.12
CA LEU A 154 -22.55 -7.21 17.21
C LEU A 154 -23.36 -7.65 15.98
N LYS A 155 -24.66 -7.28 15.91
CA LYS A 155 -25.45 -7.33 14.66
C LYS A 155 -25.23 -6.11 13.78
N LYS A 156 -24.23 -5.28 14.09
CA LYS A 156 -23.93 -4.03 13.37
C LYS A 156 -22.52 -4.09 12.82
N GLN A 157 -22.34 -3.44 11.67
CA GLN A 157 -21.02 -3.21 11.12
C GLN A 157 -20.16 -2.43 12.13
N PHE A 158 -18.87 -2.77 12.21
CA PHE A 158 -17.89 -2.00 12.97
C PHE A 158 -16.52 -2.06 12.29
N THR A 159 -15.65 -1.13 12.67
CA THR A 159 -14.30 -1.01 12.11
C THR A 159 -13.27 -1.02 13.23
N GLN A 160 -12.20 -1.79 13.05
CA GLN A 160 -10.99 -1.71 13.88
C GLN A 160 -9.90 -1.04 13.06
N ARG A 161 -9.30 0.03 13.58
CA ARG A 161 -8.24 0.78 12.92
C ARG A 161 -6.95 0.69 13.71
N CYS A 162 -5.83 0.49 13.02
CA CYS A 162 -4.49 0.69 13.58
C CYS A 162 -3.61 1.48 12.60
N TYR A 163 -2.55 2.08 13.13
CA TYR A 163 -1.58 2.82 12.33
C TYR A 163 -0.27 2.04 12.28
N VAL A 164 0.36 2.07 11.10
CA VAL A 164 1.59 1.33 10.80
C VAL A 164 2.58 2.26 10.09
N PHE A 165 3.85 1.85 10.02
CA PHE A 165 4.93 2.63 9.40
C PHE A 165 5.03 4.03 10.00
N ASP A 166 5.12 4.12 11.33
CA ASP A 166 5.20 5.38 12.08
C ASP A 166 4.07 6.38 11.78
N GLY A 167 2.90 5.86 11.41
CA GLY A 167 1.71 6.66 11.13
C GLY A 167 1.56 7.12 9.68
N LEU A 168 2.51 6.78 8.80
CA LEU A 168 2.43 7.07 7.36
C LEU A 168 1.29 6.30 6.68
N ALA A 169 0.88 5.17 7.25
CA ALA A 169 -0.24 4.37 6.77
C ALA A 169 -1.19 3.96 7.90
N GLY A 170 -2.39 3.53 7.52
CA GLY A 170 -3.36 2.91 8.41
C GLY A 170 -3.88 1.60 7.85
N ILE A 171 -4.33 0.73 8.75
CA ILE A 171 -5.06 -0.49 8.42
C ILE A 171 -6.46 -0.36 9.00
N ASP A 172 -7.46 -0.55 8.14
CA ASP A 172 -8.85 -0.72 8.53
C ASP A 172 -9.27 -2.18 8.38
N VAL A 173 -9.89 -2.71 9.43
CA VAL A 173 -10.59 -3.99 9.40
C VAL A 173 -12.06 -3.73 9.62
N VAL A 174 -12.83 -3.76 8.53
CA VAL A 174 -14.28 -3.57 8.53
C VAL A 174 -14.96 -4.92 8.64
N TRP A 175 -15.80 -5.07 9.65
CA TRP A 175 -16.57 -6.27 9.94
C TRP A 175 -18.02 -6.02 9.59
N ARG A 176 -18.56 -6.73 8.59
CA ARG A 176 -19.97 -6.66 8.20
C ARG A 176 -20.65 -7.98 8.56
N PRO A 177 -21.68 -7.99 9.42
CA PRO A 177 -22.44 -9.20 9.72
C PRO A 177 -23.02 -9.78 8.43
N PHE A 178 -22.85 -11.08 8.20
CA PHE A 178 -23.38 -11.76 7.04
C PHE A 178 -23.66 -13.22 7.37
N SER A 179 -24.90 -13.68 7.19
CA SER A 179 -25.34 -15.02 7.58
C SER A 179 -24.98 -15.33 9.06
N ASP A 180 -24.25 -16.41 9.29
CA ASP A 180 -23.73 -16.94 10.55
C ASP A 180 -22.28 -16.49 10.84
N GLY A 181 -21.79 -15.49 10.10
CA GLY A 181 -20.43 -15.00 10.22
C GLY A 181 -20.28 -13.55 9.81
N TRP A 182 -19.13 -13.26 9.20
CA TRP A 182 -18.68 -11.91 8.88
C TRP A 182 -18.12 -11.86 7.47
N ILE A 183 -18.50 -10.85 6.69
CA ILE A 183 -17.67 -10.36 5.59
C ILE A 183 -16.67 -9.38 6.19
N VAL A 184 -15.39 -9.74 6.12
CA VAL A 184 -14.29 -8.97 6.67
C VAL A 184 -13.53 -8.31 5.52
N THR A 185 -13.39 -6.99 5.55
CA THR A 185 -12.54 -6.24 4.62
C THR A 185 -11.33 -5.73 5.37
N VAL A 186 -10.13 -6.10 4.92
CA VAL A 186 -8.87 -5.55 5.43
C VAL A 186 -8.31 -4.60 4.38
N SER A 187 -8.09 -3.34 4.75
CA SER A 187 -7.57 -2.30 3.85
C SER A 187 -6.34 -1.62 4.44
N LEU A 188 -5.27 -1.53 3.67
CA LEU A 188 -4.13 -0.65 3.92
C LEU A 188 -4.34 0.66 3.16
N PHE A 189 -4.19 1.80 3.83
CA PHE A 189 -4.37 3.11 3.23
C PHE A 189 -3.22 4.06 3.56
N ASN A 190 -2.88 4.92 2.60
CA ASN A 190 -1.94 6.01 2.77
C ASN A 190 -2.58 7.14 3.60
N ARG A 191 -1.87 7.63 4.61
CA ARG A 191 -2.33 8.74 5.47
C ARG A 191 -1.66 10.06 5.15
N GLN A 192 -0.66 10.05 4.27
CA GLN A 192 0.03 11.24 3.85
C GLN A 192 -0.92 12.08 3.01
N GLU A 193 -0.97 13.37 3.33
CA GLU A 193 -1.82 14.32 2.63
C GLU A 193 -0.99 15.24 1.77
N TRP A 194 -1.61 15.69 0.69
CA TRP A 194 -1.00 16.63 -0.22
C TRP A 194 -1.96 17.77 -0.53
N ASN A 195 -1.42 19.00 -0.46
CA ASN A 195 -2.11 20.24 -0.81
C ASN A 195 -1.67 20.64 -2.21
N VAL A 196 -2.64 20.88 -3.09
CA VAL A 196 -2.40 21.19 -4.52
C VAL A 196 -1.83 22.62 -4.73
N GLU A 197 -1.74 23.42 -3.67
CA GLU A 197 -1.18 24.77 -3.70
C GLU A 197 0.37 24.73 -3.70
N GLY A 198 0.98 24.68 -4.90
CA GLY A 198 2.44 24.67 -5.05
C GLY A 198 2.96 24.74 -6.49
N ASP A 199 4.29 24.83 -6.66
CA ASP A 199 4.97 24.86 -7.97
C ASP A 199 4.77 23.52 -8.74
N PRO A 200 4.31 23.53 -10.00
CA PRO A 200 4.17 22.32 -10.82
C PRO A 200 5.43 21.46 -10.95
N LYS A 201 6.64 21.99 -10.69
CA LYS A 201 7.87 21.19 -10.67
C LYS A 201 8.08 20.44 -9.35
N SER A 202 7.69 21.00 -8.21
CA SER A 202 7.71 20.28 -6.92
C SER A 202 6.60 19.23 -6.84
N PHE A 203 5.54 19.36 -7.66
CA PHE A 203 4.41 18.44 -7.78
C PHE A 203 4.83 16.97 -7.90
N LYS A 204 5.74 16.64 -8.83
CA LYS A 204 6.11 15.24 -9.08
C LYS A 204 6.96 14.70 -7.94
N GLN A 205 7.86 15.51 -7.40
CA GLN A 205 8.77 15.07 -6.37
C GLN A 205 8.05 14.87 -5.03
N GLU A 206 7.21 15.82 -4.63
CA GLU A 206 6.46 15.73 -3.37
C GLU A 206 5.42 14.60 -3.39
N ARG A 207 4.75 14.39 -4.53
CA ARG A 207 3.84 13.24 -4.70
C ARG A 207 4.59 11.92 -4.53
N ASN A 208 5.80 11.84 -5.09
CA ASN A 208 6.61 10.64 -5.01
C ASN A 208 7.13 10.40 -3.59
N ASP A 209 7.55 11.45 -2.90
CA ASP A 209 8.01 11.37 -1.52
C ASP A 209 6.89 10.96 -0.55
N LYS A 210 5.64 11.33 -0.86
CA LYS A 210 4.45 11.03 -0.05
C LYS A 210 3.67 9.79 -0.49
N SER A 211 4.06 9.15 -1.59
CA SER A 211 3.46 7.89 -2.04
C SER A 211 4.07 6.72 -1.28
N LEU A 212 3.24 5.73 -0.93
CA LEU A 212 3.75 4.47 -0.39
C LEU A 212 4.04 3.53 -1.56
N PHE A 213 5.20 2.87 -1.48
CA PHE A 213 5.65 1.86 -2.44
C PHE A 213 5.98 2.40 -3.85
N GLU A 214 6.25 3.70 -3.98
CA GLU A 214 6.89 4.25 -5.18
C GLU A 214 8.42 4.05 -5.13
N VAL A 215 9.05 3.89 -6.30
CA VAL A 215 10.47 3.52 -6.50
C VAL A 215 11.20 4.58 -7.31
#